data_AF-A0A962DND9-F1
#
_entry.id   AF-A0A962DND9-F1
#
_cell.length_a   1.000
_cell.length_b   1.000
_cell.length_c   1.000
_cell.angle_alpha   90.00
_cell.angle_beta   90.00
_cell.angle_gamma   90.00
#
_symmetry.space_group_name_H-M   'P 1'
#
loop_
_entity.id
_entity.type
_entity.pdbx_description
1 polymer ?
#
loop_
_entity_poly.entity_id
_entity_poly.type
_entity_poly.pdbx_seq_one_letter_code
_entity_poly.pdbx_strand_id
1 'polypeptide(L)' 'MPPTDTKNPDYFHRVVDCQWACPAHTDVPGYIRLIAQGKYTEAYMLNRESNVFPGILGRVCDRPCEPAC' A
#
# COMPACT_ATOMS: atom_id res chain seq x y z
N MET A 1 -18.32 -4.66 12.99
CA MET A 1 -17.61 -5.20 11.81
C MET A 1 -18.33 -6.46 11.36
N PRO A 2 -18.71 -6.58 10.08
CA PRO A 2 -19.20 -7.84 9.53
C PRO A 2 -18.11 -8.93 9.66
N PRO A 3 -18.48 -10.21 9.81
CA PRO A 3 -17.53 -11.31 9.86
C PRO A 3 -16.78 -11.45 8.53
N THR A 4 -15.50 -11.80 8.62
CA THR A 4 -14.64 -12.21 7.51
C THR A 4 -15.30 -13.34 6.68
N ASP A 5 -15.57 -13.10 5.41
CA ASP A 5 -16.06 -14.13 4.48
C ASP A 5 -14.88 -14.93 3.91
N THR A 6 -14.58 -16.07 4.53
CA THR A 6 -13.51 -16.98 4.09
C THR A 6 -13.89 -17.85 2.89
N LYS A 7 -15.14 -17.77 2.41
CA LYS A 7 -15.62 -18.56 1.26
C LYS A 7 -15.30 -17.91 -0.07
N ASN A 8 -15.08 -16.59 -0.10
CA ASN A 8 -14.70 -15.87 -1.31
C ASN A 8 -13.16 -15.74 -1.40
N PRO A 9 -12.49 -16.30 -2.44
CA PRO A 9 -11.05 -16.14 -2.64
C PRO A 9 -10.60 -14.67 -2.71
N ASP A 10 -11.44 -13.78 -3.25
CA ASP A 10 -11.14 -12.36 -3.39
C ASP A 10 -10.96 -11.67 -2.03
N TYR A 11 -11.54 -12.22 -0.96
CA TYR A 11 -11.35 -11.71 0.40
C TYR A 11 -9.88 -11.77 0.82
N PHE A 12 -9.16 -12.83 0.46
CA PHE A 12 -7.74 -12.98 0.77
C PHE A 12 -6.85 -12.07 -0.08
N HIS A 13 -7.36 -11.59 -1.22
CA HIS A 13 -6.67 -10.62 -2.08
C HIS A 13 -6.91 -9.17 -1.64
N ARG A 14 -8.03 -8.88 -0.99
CA ARG A 14 -8.44 -7.52 -0.53
C ARG A 14 -8.17 -7.27 0.96
N VAL A 15 -7.20 -7.94 1.57
CA VAL A 15 -6.97 -7.85 3.03
C VAL A 15 -6.50 -6.44 3.46
N VAL A 16 -5.95 -5.65 2.53
CA VAL A 16 -5.49 -4.27 2.77
C VAL A 16 -6.07 -3.36 1.70
N ASP A 17 -7.12 -2.59 2.04
CA ASP A 17 -7.85 -1.75 1.08
C ASP A 17 -6.96 -0.71 0.39
N CYS A 18 -6.05 -0.07 1.12
CA CYS A 18 -5.17 0.96 0.54
C CYS A 18 -4.13 0.38 -0.45
N GLN A 19 -3.66 -0.85 -0.22
CA GLN A 19 -2.77 -1.57 -1.14
C GLN A 19 -3.54 -2.12 -2.35
N TRP A 20 -4.78 -2.56 -2.14
CA TRP A 20 -5.65 -3.03 -3.22
C TRP A 20 -6.07 -1.89 -4.15
N ALA A 21 -6.39 -0.73 -3.60
CA ALA A 21 -6.76 0.47 -4.36
C ALA A 21 -5.58 1.11 -5.10
N CYS A 22 -4.34 0.80 -4.73
CA CYS A 22 -3.16 1.28 -5.43
C CYS A 22 -2.98 0.53 -6.76
N PRO A 23 -2.95 1.20 -7.93
CA PRO A 23 -2.74 0.54 -9.22
C PRO A 23 -1.39 -0.18 -9.35
N ALA A 24 -0.38 0.30 -8.60
CA ALA A 24 0.94 -0.31 -8.55
C ALA A 24 1.05 -1.41 -7.47
N HIS A 25 -0.02 -1.68 -6.71
CA HIS A 25 -0.04 -2.61 -5.58
C HIS A 25 1.12 -2.43 -4.59
N THR A 26 1.54 -1.18 -4.40
CA THR A 26 2.62 -0.82 -3.47
C THR A 26 2.27 -1.25 -2.05
N ASP A 27 3.21 -1.82 -1.32
CA ASP A 27 3.06 -2.15 0.10
C ASP A 27 3.03 -0.87 0.97
N VAL A 28 1.88 -0.19 0.95
CA VAL A 28 1.64 1.06 1.68
C VAL A 28 1.84 0.89 3.18
N PRO A 29 1.24 -0.11 3.86
CA PRO A 29 1.45 -0.30 5.29
C PRO A 29 2.92 -0.58 5.63
N GLY A 30 3.61 -1.38 4.81
CA GLY A 30 5.00 -1.76 5.02
C GLY A 30 5.93 -0.55 5.02
N TYR A 31 5.90 0.28 3.96
CA TYR A 31 6.82 1.42 3.89
C TYR A 31 6.47 2.49 4.94
N ILE A 32 5.19 2.70 5.26
CA ILE A 32 4.77 3.64 6.32
C ILE A 32 5.27 3.15 7.69
N ARG A 33 5.21 1.85 7.97
CA ARG A 33 5.75 1.27 9.21
C ARG A 33 7.26 1.47 9.32
N LEU A 34 8.00 1.36 8.22
CA LEU A 34 9.44 1.63 8.19
C LEU A 34 9.74 3.12 8.43
N ILE A 35 8.94 4.02 7.84
CA ILE A 35 9.02 5.47 8.13
C ILE A 35 8.80 5.74 9.61
N ALA A 36 7.77 5.13 10.23
CA ALA A 36 7.48 5.28 11.66
C ALA A 36 8.63 4.78 12.56
N GLN A 37 9.48 3.87 12.06
CA GLN A 37 10.67 3.38 12.74
C GLN A 37 11.94 4.20 12.44
N GLY A 38 11.84 5.27 11.64
CA GLY A 38 13.00 6.07 11.19
C GLY A 38 13.85 5.38 10.12
N LYS A 39 13.39 4.27 9.56
CA LYS A 39 14.09 3.45 8.55
C LYS A 39 13.77 3.95 7.13
N TYR A 40 14.21 5.17 6.83
CA TYR A 40 13.81 5.84 5.59
C TYR A 40 14.38 5.17 4.33
N THR A 41 15.61 4.64 4.40
CA THR A 41 16.23 3.96 3.27
C THR A 41 15.46 2.68 2.94
N GLU A 42 15.13 1.87 3.94
CA GLU A 42 14.36 0.65 3.77
C GLU A 42 12.94 0.95 3.28
N ALA A 43 12.30 1.99 3.81
CA ALA A 43 10.99 2.43 3.34
C ALA A 43 11.02 2.81 1.84
N TYR A 44 12.04 3.56 1.43
CA TYR A 44 12.22 3.94 0.04
C TYR A 44 12.45 2.71 -0.86
N MET A 45 13.30 1.78 -0.41
CA MET A 45 13.59 0.56 -1.17
C MET A 45 12.36 -0.32 -1.32
N LEU A 46 11.58 -0.50 -0.25
CA LEU A 46 10.32 -1.26 -0.28
C LEU A 46 9.30 -0.63 -1.22
N ASN A 47 9.11 0.70 -1.16
CA ASN A 47 8.21 1.39 -2.08
C ASN A 47 8.67 1.21 -3.54
N ARG A 48 9.98 1.24 -3.79
CA ARG A 48 10.57 1.09 -5.12
C ARG A 48 10.36 -0.29 -5.76
N GLU A 49 10.09 -1.34 -4.97
CA GLU A 49 9.85 -2.68 -5.50
C GLU A 49 8.66 -2.72 -6.47
N SER A 50 7.57 -2.03 -6.12
CA SER A 50 6.36 -1.97 -6.96
C SER A 50 6.25 -0.65 -7.74
N ASN A 51 6.87 0.42 -7.25
CA ASN A 51 6.77 1.75 -7.83
C ASN A 51 8.15 2.25 -8.31
N VAL A 52 8.40 2.21 -9.61
CA VAL A 52 9.69 2.61 -10.21
C VAL A 52 10.01 4.10 -9.97
N PHE A 53 9.01 4.94 -9.67
CA PHE A 53 9.17 6.38 -9.45
C PHE A 53 8.54 6.85 -8.12
N PRO A 54 9.03 6.41 -6.94
CA PRO A 54 8.44 6.74 -5.64
C PRO A 54 8.39 8.25 -5.40
N GLY A 55 9.45 8.96 -5.77
CA GLY A 55 9.54 10.40 -5.60
C GLY A 55 8.58 11.20 -6.49
N ILE A 56 8.26 10.70 -7.68
CA ILE A 56 7.31 11.38 -8.58
C ILE A 56 5.89 11.08 -8.10
N LEU A 57 5.52 9.80 -7.98
CA LEU A 57 4.18 9.40 -7.58
C LEU A 57 3.81 9.90 -6.17
N GLY A 58 4.75 10.00 -5.23
CA GLY A 58 4.47 10.61 -3.93
C GLY A 58 4.00 12.08 -4.00
N ARG A 59 4.31 12.79 -5.09
CA ARG A 59 3.91 14.19 -5.31
C ARG A 59 2.71 14.36 -6.22
N VAL A 60 2.60 13.54 -7.27
CA VAL A 60 1.62 13.74 -8.37
C VAL A 60 0.53 12.69 -8.45
N CYS A 61 0.61 11.61 -7.66
CA CYS A 61 -0.43 10.56 -7.67
C CYS A 61 -1.78 11.15 -7.22
N ASP A 62 -2.87 10.71 -7.84
CA ASP A 62 -4.25 11.04 -7.45
C ASP A 62 -4.67 10.40 -6.10
N ARG A 63 -3.81 9.54 -5.56
CA ARG A 63 -3.96 8.88 -4.25
C ARG A 63 -5.29 8.13 -4.09
N PRO A 64 -5.66 7.21 -5.00
CA PRO A 64 -6.86 6.38 -4.84
C PRO A 64 -6.83 5.50 -3.58
N CYS A 65 -5.64 5.29 -3.01
CA CYS A 65 -5.43 4.56 -1.77
C CYS A 65 -5.89 5.29 -0.50
N GLU A 66 -5.95 6.62 -0.48
CA GLU A 66 -6.39 7.40 0.70
C GLU A 66 -7.88 7.22 1.03
N PRO A 67 -8.83 7.38 0.08
CA PRO A 67 -10.26 7.18 0.38
C PRO A 67 -10.63 5.72 0.63
N ALA A 68 -9.78 4.78 0.23
CA ALA A 68 -9.96 3.36 0.50
C ALA A 68 -9.46 2.93 1.89
N CYS A 69 -8.60 3.74 2.54
CA CYS A 69 -7.95 3.42 3.82
C CYS A 69 -8.83 3.77 5.02
#